data_AF-A0A2G2GP20-F1
#
_entry.id   AF-A0A2G2GP20-F1
#
_cell.length_a   1.000
_cell.length_b   1.000
_cell.length_c   1.000
_cell.angle_alpha   90.00
_cell.angle_beta   90.00
_cell.angle_gamma   90.00
#
_symmetry.space_group_name_H-M   'P 1'
#
loop_
_entity.id
_entity.type
_entity.pdbx_description
1 polymer ?
#
loop_
_entity_poly.entity_id
_entity_poly.type
_entity_poly.pdbx_seq_one_letter_code
_entity_poly.pdbx_strand_id
1 'polypeptide(L)'
;MKRAKRPVVASVLASTMLFAAMAPVTAQAAESQLDRPGEMAMIGDAVFARPLLLASTVVGAGLYVVTLPFSLLGGNPGEAGEVLVMNPGKNTFVRCLGCTPAQHESLKAEKELQENEKQEQEAVASAE
;
A
#
# COMPACT_ATOMS: atom_id res chain seq x y z
N MET A 1 11.48 25.59 -44.80
CA MET A 1 11.97 25.23 -43.44
C MET A 1 10.79 24.90 -42.49
N LYS A 2 10.21 23.69 -42.53
CA LYS A 2 9.12 23.26 -41.58
C LYS A 2 9.13 21.75 -41.25
N ARG A 3 10.27 21.06 -41.37
CA ARG A 3 10.33 19.58 -41.21
C ARG A 3 10.73 19.12 -39.80
N ALA A 4 11.34 19.99 -38.99
CA ALA A 4 11.83 19.67 -37.64
C ALA A 4 10.77 19.74 -36.52
N LYS A 5 9.54 20.17 -36.80
CA LYS A 5 8.48 20.31 -35.78
C LYS A 5 7.69 19.02 -35.51
N ARG A 6 7.82 18.01 -36.38
CA ARG A 6 7.07 16.73 -36.28
C ARG A 6 7.65 15.73 -35.26
N PRO A 7 8.98 15.56 -35.08
CA PRO A 7 9.51 14.59 -34.12
C PRO A 7 9.42 15.06 -32.67
N VAL A 8 9.44 16.38 -32.42
CA VAL A 8 9.31 16.94 -31.05
C VAL A 8 7.89 16.74 -30.53
N VAL A 9 6.87 16.96 -31.36
CA VAL A 9 5.47 16.74 -30.99
C VAL A 9 5.18 15.25 -30.71
N ALA A 10 5.78 14.34 -31.50
CA ALA A 10 5.66 12.91 -31.27
C ALA A 10 6.34 12.44 -29.97
N SER A 11 7.49 13.02 -29.63
CA SER A 11 8.21 12.71 -28.38
C SER A 11 7.46 13.23 -27.14
N VAL A 12 6.89 14.43 -27.21
CA VAL A 12 6.06 14.99 -26.12
C VAL A 12 4.81 14.14 -25.92
N LEU A 13 4.13 13.71 -27.00
CA LEU A 13 2.96 12.83 -26.91
C LEU A 13 3.30 11.45 -26.31
N ALA A 14 4.42 10.84 -26.70
CA ALA A 14 4.88 9.57 -26.15
C ALA A 14 5.22 9.69 -24.66
N SER A 15 5.86 10.80 -24.25
CA SER A 15 6.19 11.06 -22.86
C SER A 15 4.94 11.30 -22.00
N THR A 16 3.91 11.98 -22.52
CA THR A 16 2.62 12.12 -21.83
C THR A 16 1.87 10.79 -21.69
N MET A 17 1.97 9.88 -22.66
CA MET A 17 1.37 8.55 -22.57
C MET A 17 2.04 7.67 -21.51
N LEU A 18 3.36 7.77 -21.36
CA LEU A 18 4.11 7.04 -20.33
C LEU A 18 3.77 7.52 -18.91
N PHE A 19 3.49 8.81 -18.74
CA PHE A 19 3.10 9.37 -17.44
C PHE A 19 1.66 8.98 -17.04
N ALA A 20 0.75 8.85 -18.00
CA ALA A 20 -0.62 8.39 -17.75
C ALA A 20 -0.71 6.93 -17.31
N ALA A 21 0.30 6.09 -17.61
CA ALA A 21 0.37 4.71 -17.18
C ALA A 21 0.74 4.55 -15.69
N MET A 22 1.16 5.62 -15.01
CA MET A 22 1.36 5.68 -13.56
C MET A 22 0.07 6.07 -12.81
N ALA A 23 -1.10 5.92 -13.44
CA ALA A 23 -2.37 6.01 -12.71
C ALA A 23 -2.45 4.83 -11.73
N PRO A 24 -2.82 5.05 -10.46
CA PRO A 24 -3.00 3.95 -9.52
C PRO A 24 -4.06 3.00 -10.10
N VAL A 25 -3.66 1.76 -10.36
CA VAL A 25 -4.59 0.67 -10.64
C VAL A 25 -5.39 0.47 -9.36
N THR A 26 -6.53 1.15 -9.26
CA THR A 26 -7.53 0.80 -8.27
C THR A 26 -8.09 -0.54 -8.71
N ALA A 27 -7.70 -1.61 -8.05
CA ALA A 27 -8.35 -2.89 -8.22
C ALA A 27 -9.78 -2.75 -7.69
N GLN A 28 -10.73 -2.45 -8.58
CA GLN A 28 -12.16 -2.63 -8.30
C GLN A 28 -12.41 -4.14 -8.18
N ALA A 29 -12.18 -4.67 -6.98
CA ALA A 29 -12.69 -5.98 -6.61
C ALA A 29 -14.22 -5.86 -6.55
N ALA A 30 -14.91 -6.65 -7.36
CA ALA A 30 -16.35 -6.81 -7.29
C ALA A 30 -16.72 -7.15 -5.83
N GLU A 31 -17.68 -6.42 -5.29
CA GLU A 31 -18.11 -6.54 -3.92
C GLU A 31 -18.73 -7.93 -3.72
N SER A 32 -17.97 -8.85 -3.14
CA SER A 32 -18.51 -10.08 -2.57
C SER A 32 -18.20 -10.07 -1.08
N GLN A 33 -19.11 -9.44 -0.34
CA GLN A 33 -19.64 -9.94 0.92
C GLN A 33 -18.59 -10.35 1.96
N LEU A 34 -18.15 -9.37 2.77
CA LEU A 34 -17.94 -9.34 4.23
C LEU A 34 -17.48 -10.59 5.03
N ASP A 35 -17.12 -11.71 4.39
CA ASP A 35 -16.90 -12.97 5.08
C ASP A 35 -15.72 -13.69 4.41
N ARG A 36 -14.54 -13.48 4.98
CA ARG A 36 -13.25 -14.11 4.64
C ARG A 36 -12.75 -13.83 3.19
N PRO A 37 -11.45 -13.50 3.01
CA PRO A 37 -10.91 -13.33 1.66
C PRO A 37 -11.07 -14.65 0.89
N GLY A 38 -11.73 -14.58 -0.27
CA GLY A 38 -11.93 -15.74 -1.14
C GLY A 38 -10.59 -16.38 -1.53
N GLU A 39 -10.59 -17.69 -1.80
CA GLU A 39 -9.37 -18.45 -2.09
C GLU A 39 -8.56 -17.83 -3.24
N MET A 40 -9.26 -17.38 -4.29
CA MET A 40 -8.64 -16.70 -5.43
C MET A 40 -8.04 -15.34 -5.07
N ALA A 41 -8.65 -14.60 -4.13
CA ALA A 41 -8.11 -13.33 -3.65
C ALA A 41 -6.85 -13.55 -2.82
N MET A 42 -6.81 -14.60 -2.00
CA MET A 42 -5.61 -14.96 -1.23
C MET A 42 -4.45 -15.41 -2.12
N ILE A 43 -4.71 -16.25 -3.13
CA ILE A 43 -3.69 -16.69 -4.09
C ILE A 43 -3.22 -15.51 -4.93
N GLY A 44 -4.14 -14.68 -5.42
CA GLY A 44 -3.81 -13.49 -6.21
C GLY A 44 -2.95 -12.50 -5.43
N ASP A 45 -3.28 -12.26 -4.16
CA ASP A 45 -2.48 -11.40 -3.27
C ASP A 45 -1.09 -12.01 -3.01
N ALA A 46 -0.99 -13.31 -2.77
CA ALA A 46 0.28 -13.99 -2.53
C ALA A 46 1.21 -13.99 -3.75
N VAL A 47 0.68 -14.29 -4.94
CA VAL A 47 1.48 -14.52 -6.15
C VAL A 47 1.77 -13.23 -6.91
N PHE A 48 0.84 -12.28 -6.90
CA PHE A 48 0.98 -11.06 -7.71
C PHE A 48 1.12 -9.80 -6.87
N ALA A 49 0.18 -9.55 -5.94
CA ALA A 49 0.16 -8.26 -5.25
C ALA A 49 1.33 -8.10 -4.28
N ARG A 50 1.64 -9.11 -3.47
CA ARG A 50 2.74 -9.06 -2.49
C ARG A 50 4.12 -8.93 -3.14
N PRO A 51 4.48 -9.68 -4.20
CA PRO A 51 5.74 -9.45 -4.90
C PRO A 51 5.84 -8.05 -5.51
N LEU A 52 4.74 -7.51 -6.04
CA LEU A 52 4.68 -6.14 -6.55
C LEU A 52 4.88 -5.12 -5.43
N LEU A 53 4.24 -5.31 -4.28
CA LEU A 53 4.38 -4.46 -3.10
C LEU A 53 5.78 -4.58 -2.46
N LEU A 54 6.40 -5.74 -2.54
CA LEU A 54 7.79 -5.93 -2.14
C LEU A 54 8.70 -5.10 -3.04
N ALA A 55 8.50 -5.18 -4.36
CA ALA A 55 9.25 -4.36 -5.30
C ALA A 55 9.05 -2.86 -5.03
N SER A 56 7.83 -2.41 -4.74
CA SER A 56 7.59 -1.02 -4.39
C SER A 56 8.25 -0.62 -3.07
N THR A 57 8.32 -1.51 -2.09
CA THR A 57 9.04 -1.29 -0.83
C THR A 57 10.54 -1.14 -1.07
N VAL A 58 11.13 -1.96 -1.94
CA VAL A 58 12.54 -1.85 -2.33
C VAL A 58 12.81 -0.52 -3.05
N VAL A 59 11.93 -0.12 -3.98
CA VAL A 59 12.03 1.16 -4.67
C VAL A 59 11.90 2.33 -3.69
N GLY A 60 10.93 2.27 -2.78
CA GLY A 60 10.72 3.28 -1.75
C GLY A 60 11.92 3.42 -0.81
N ALA A 61 12.53 2.30 -0.40
CA ALA A 61 13.77 2.29 0.35
C ALA A 61 14.94 2.90 -0.44
N GLY A 62 15.06 2.59 -1.74
CA GLY A 62 16.05 3.22 -2.61
C GLY A 62 15.86 4.73 -2.71
N LEU A 63 14.62 5.18 -2.91
CA LEU A 63 14.27 6.61 -2.92
C LEU A 63 14.60 7.28 -1.60
N TYR A 64 14.27 6.64 -0.47
CA TYR A 64 14.60 7.16 0.86
C TYR A 64 16.10 7.40 1.04
N VAL A 65 16.95 6.48 0.57
CA VAL A 65 18.41 6.65 0.63
C VAL A 65 18.87 7.82 -0.24
N VAL A 66 18.31 7.99 -1.42
CA VAL A 66 18.64 9.10 -2.34
C VAL A 66 18.18 10.44 -1.78
N THR A 67 17.00 10.49 -1.15
CA THR A 67 16.43 11.71 -0.56
C THR A 67 16.92 11.98 0.85
N LEU A 68 17.56 11.02 1.51
CA LEU A 68 18.07 11.12 2.87
C LEU A 68 18.85 12.42 3.16
N PRO A 69 19.82 12.85 2.34
CA PRO A 69 20.53 14.11 2.59
C PRO A 69 19.57 15.31 2.63
N PHE A 70 18.54 15.34 1.78
CA PHE A 70 17.53 16.38 1.79
C PHE A 70 16.57 16.26 2.98
N SER A 71 16.17 15.05 3.36
CA SER A 71 15.33 14.83 4.55
C SER A 71 16.05 15.19 5.85
N LEU A 72 17.37 14.98 5.91
CA LEU A 72 18.19 15.44 7.04
C LEU A 72 18.27 16.97 7.09
N LEU A 73 18.50 17.62 5.94
CA LEU A 73 18.48 19.08 5.84
C LEU A 73 17.09 19.68 6.14
N GLY A 74 16.03 18.96 5.77
CA GLY A 74 14.64 19.32 6.04
C GLY A 74 14.17 18.95 7.46
N GLY A 75 15.00 18.27 8.25
CA GLY A 75 14.68 17.87 9.63
C GLY A 75 13.60 16.78 9.76
N ASN A 76 13.29 16.04 8.69
CA ASN A 76 12.24 15.01 8.68
C ASN A 76 12.67 13.60 8.24
N PRO A 77 13.89 13.11 8.57
CA PRO A 77 14.36 11.81 8.11
C PRO A 77 13.47 10.65 8.60
N GLY A 78 12.89 10.76 9.80
CA GLY A 78 12.01 9.75 10.35
C GLY A 78 10.67 9.66 9.60
N GLU A 79 10.05 10.79 9.32
CA GLU A 79 8.78 10.86 8.60
C GLU A 79 8.92 10.42 7.14
N ALA A 80 10.01 10.83 6.48
CA ALA A 80 10.34 10.34 5.15
C ALA A 80 10.55 8.81 5.13
N GLY A 81 11.21 8.26 6.15
CA GLY A 81 11.41 6.81 6.29
C GLY A 81 10.09 6.07 6.56
N GLU A 82 9.21 6.65 7.38
CA GLU A 82 7.91 6.07 7.68
C GLU A 82 7.06 5.96 6.40
N VAL A 83 7.01 7.04 5.60
CA VAL A 83 6.19 7.09 4.39
C VAL A 83 6.78 6.25 3.26
N LEU A 84 8.09 6.31 3.03
CA LEU A 84 8.73 5.67 1.88
C LEU A 84 9.10 4.20 2.14
N VAL A 85 9.25 3.78 3.40
CA VAL A 85 9.74 2.45 3.74
C VAL A 85 8.78 1.70 4.64
N MET A 86 8.45 2.26 5.82
CA MET A 86 7.67 1.52 6.81
C MET A 86 6.23 1.28 6.37
N ASN A 87 5.56 2.29 5.80
CA ASN A 87 4.19 2.16 5.32
C ASN A 87 4.06 1.13 4.18
N PRO A 88 4.87 1.18 3.10
CA PRO A 88 4.91 0.11 2.09
C PRO A 88 5.24 -1.26 2.67
N GLY A 89 6.20 -1.33 3.60
CA GLY A 89 6.59 -2.58 4.27
C GLY A 89 5.46 -3.19 5.09
N LYS A 90 4.77 -2.39 5.91
CA LYS A 90 3.59 -2.81 6.68
C LYS A 90 2.48 -3.32 5.75
N ASN A 91 2.25 -2.63 4.63
CA ASN A 91 1.23 -3.04 3.66
C ASN A 91 1.59 -4.36 2.93
N THR A 92 2.88 -4.68 2.85
CA THR A 92 3.41 -5.91 2.22
C THR A 92 3.38 -7.10 3.17
N PHE A 93 3.80 -6.91 4.42
CA PHE A 93 4.05 -8.02 5.36
C PHE A 93 2.99 -8.15 6.46
N VAL A 94 2.38 -7.04 6.89
CA VAL A 94 1.50 -7.00 8.06
C VAL A 94 0.02 -6.98 7.66
N ARG A 95 -0.31 -6.51 6.45
CA ARG A 95 -1.68 -6.54 5.93
C ARG A 95 -2.20 -7.98 5.79
N CYS A 96 -3.49 -8.16 6.03
CA CYS A 96 -4.15 -9.46 5.86
C CYS A 96 -4.10 -9.94 4.40
N LEU A 97 -3.96 -11.26 4.24
CA LEU A 97 -3.81 -11.93 2.96
C LEU A 97 -5.13 -11.87 2.17
N GLY A 98 -5.10 -11.33 0.96
CA GLY A 98 -6.27 -11.28 0.07
C GLY A 98 -7.35 -10.26 0.45
N CYS A 99 -7.16 -9.45 1.49
CA CYS A 99 -8.12 -8.42 1.88
C CYS A 99 -8.00 -7.15 1.03
N THR A 100 -9.11 -6.48 0.78
CA THR A 100 -9.11 -5.07 0.34
C THR A 100 -8.78 -4.12 1.51
N PRO A 101 -8.44 -2.85 1.26
CA PRO A 101 -8.22 -1.86 2.33
C PRO A 101 -9.43 -1.72 3.26
N ALA A 102 -10.64 -1.64 2.70
CA ALA A 102 -11.87 -1.55 3.48
C ALA A 102 -12.09 -2.78 4.37
N GLN A 103 -11.81 -3.98 3.85
CA GLN A 103 -11.90 -5.22 4.63
C GLN A 103 -10.85 -5.28 5.74
N HIS A 104 -9.65 -4.76 5.51
CA HIS A 104 -8.62 -4.72 6.53
C HIS A 104 -9.00 -3.80 7.70
N GLU A 105 -9.63 -2.66 7.41
CA GLU A 105 -10.11 -1.73 8.42
C GLU A 105 -11.27 -2.32 9.24
N SER A 106 -12.24 -2.97 8.59
CA SER A 106 -13.34 -3.63 9.29
C SER A 106 -12.85 -4.78 10.19
N LEU A 107 -11.96 -5.64 9.68
CA LEU A 107 -11.36 -6.73 10.46
C LEU A 107 -10.55 -6.23 11.67
N LYS A 108 -9.94 -5.05 11.55
CA LYS A 108 -9.20 -4.43 12.65
C LYS A 108 -10.16 -3.91 13.72
N ALA A 109 -11.23 -3.21 13.31
CA ALA A 109 -12.25 -2.73 14.23
C ALA A 109 -12.93 -3.90 14.98
N GLU A 110 -13.26 -4.99 14.27
CA GLU A 110 -13.84 -6.19 14.89
C GLU A 110 -12.91 -6.82 15.93
N LYS A 111 -11.59 -6.90 15.65
CA LYS A 111 -10.62 -7.42 16.61
C LYS A 111 -10.45 -6.54 17.84
N GLU A 112 -10.44 -5.22 17.66
CA GLU A 112 -10.35 -4.27 18.78
C GLU A 112 -11.58 -4.40 19.70
N LEU A 113 -12.78 -4.60 19.14
CA LEU A 113 -13.98 -4.87 19.92
C LEU A 113 -13.88 -6.19 20.70
N GLN A 114 -13.47 -7.28 20.03
CA GLN A 114 -13.29 -8.58 20.68
C GLN A 114 -12.23 -8.54 21.80
N GLU A 115 -11.15 -7.79 21.61
CA GLU A 115 -10.10 -7.63 22.62
C GLU A 115 -10.61 -6.86 23.83
N ASN A 116 -11.40 -5.80 23.62
CA ASN A 116 -12.04 -5.04 24.70
C ASN A 116 -13.05 -5.90 25.47
N GLU A 117 -13.90 -6.66 24.78
CA GLU A 117 -14.87 -7.58 25.41
C GLU A 117 -14.16 -8.66 26.24
N LYS A 118 -13.05 -9.20 25.73
CA LYS A 118 -12.25 -10.19 26.45
C LYS A 118 -11.60 -9.60 27.69
N GLN A 119 -11.05 -8.38 27.60
CA GLN A 119 -10.49 -7.67 28.75
C GLN A 119 -11.55 -7.39 29.81
N GLU A 120 -12.78 -7.03 29.40
CA GLU A 120 -13.90 -6.82 30.33
C GLU A 120 -14.29 -8.12 31.05
N GLN A 121 -14.36 -9.24 30.33
CA GLN A 121 -14.62 -10.56 30.92
C GLN A 121 -13.52 -11.00 31.89
N GLU A 122 -12.24 -10.77 31.55
CA GLU A 122 -11.11 -11.05 32.44
C GLU A 122 -11.14 -10.17 33.71
N ALA A 123 -11.56 -8.90 33.60
CA ALA A 123 -11.72 -8.01 34.74
C ALA A 123 -12.85 -8.44 35.68
N VAL A 124 -13.99 -8.90 35.15
CA VAL A 124 -15.10 -9.43 35.97
C VAL A 124 -14.70 -10.74 36.64
N ALA A 125 -14.05 -11.65 35.92
CA ALA A 125 -13.58 -12.93 36.47
C ALA A 125 -12.51 -12.78 37.57
N SER A 126 -11.76 -11.67 37.59
CA SER A 126 -10.80 -11.38 38.66
C SER A 126 -11.42 -10.65 39.86
N ALA A 127 -12.67 -10.22 39.76
CA ALA A 127 -13.40 -9.54 40.83
C ALA A 127 -14.32 -10.49 41.65
N GLU A 128 -14.52 -11.73 41.17
CA GLU A 128 -15.17 -12.84 41.89
C GLU A 128 -14.16 -13.74 42.60
#